data_AF-Q96IY7-F1
#
_entry.id   AF-Q96IY7-F1
#
_cell.length_a   1.000
_cell.length_b   1.000
_cell.length_c   1.000
_cell.angle_alpha   90.00
_cell.angle_beta   90.00
_cell.angle_gamma   90.00
#
_symmetry.space_group_name_H-M   'P 1'
#
loop_
_entity.id
_entity.type
_entity.pdbx_description
1 polymer ?
#
loop_
_entity_poly.entity_id
_entity_poly.type
_entity_poly.pdbx_seq_one_letter_code
_entity_poly.pdbx_strand_id
1 'polypeptide(L)' 'NKCDLIDVREVMERDAKDYADSIHAIFVETSAKNAININELFIEISRRIPSTDANLPSGGKGFKLRRQPSEPKRSCC' A
#
# COMPACT_ATOMS: atom_id res chain seq x y z
N ASN A 1 7.22 2.84 -9.24
CA ASN A 1 6.50 1.77 -9.98
C ASN A 1 6.80 1.90 -11.47
N LYS A 2 6.84 0.77 -12.20
CA LYS A 2 7.28 0.65 -13.60
C LYS A 2 8.70 1.15 -13.86
N CYS A 3 9.64 0.93 -12.93
CA CYS A 3 11.04 1.34 -13.12
C CYS A 3 11.72 0.63 -14.30
N ASP A 4 11.12 -0.42 -14.85
CA ASP A 4 11.51 -1.09 -16.09
C ASP A 4 11.27 -0.26 -17.36
N LEU A 5 10.50 0.83 -17.29
CA LEU A 5 10.20 1.71 -18.43
C LEU A 5 10.97 3.04 -18.31
N ILE A 6 12.30 2.97 -18.45
CA ILE A 6 13.19 4.13 -18.25
C ILE A 6 12.97 5.20 -19.32
N ASP A 7 12.70 4.80 -20.56
CA ASP A 7 12.60 5.72 -21.72
C ASP A 7 11.41 6.69 -21.65
N VAL A 8 10.38 6.36 -20.86
CA VAL A 8 9.18 7.19 -20.68
C VAL A 8 9.15 7.87 -19.30
N ARG A 9 10.31 7.92 -18.62
CA ARG A 9 10.44 8.53 -17.30
C ARG A 9 10.30 10.04 -17.41
N GLU A 10 9.32 10.59 -16.69
CA GLU A 10 9.09 12.04 -16.62
C GLU A 10 9.89 12.73 -15.51
N VAL A 11 10.27 11.99 -14.46
CA VAL A 11 10.98 12.51 -13.28
C VAL A 11 12.25 11.72 -13.03
N MET A 12 13.39 12.42 -12.93
CA MET A 12 14.67 11.81 -12.63
C MET A 12 14.66 11.17 -11.25
N GLU A 13 15.39 10.06 -11.10
CA GLU A 13 15.49 9.34 -9.82
C GLU A 13 15.95 10.26 -8.69
N ARG A 14 16.98 11.08 -8.95
CA ARG A 14 17.52 12.04 -7.97
C ARG A 14 16.44 13.01 -7.47
N ASP A 15 15.63 13.57 -8.37
CA ASP A 15 14.67 14.62 -8.03
C ASP A 15 13.52 14.02 -7.21
N ALA A 16 13.09 12.80 -7.56
CA ALA A 16 12.08 12.07 -6.80
C ALA A 16 12.58 11.67 -5.40
N LYS A 17 13.85 11.27 -5.29
CA LYS A 17 14.48 10.93 -4.01
C LYS A 17 14.64 12.16 -3.12
N ASP A 18 15.18 13.26 -3.67
CA ASP A 18 15.34 14.53 -2.94
C ASP A 18 13.99 15.04 -2.41
N TYR A 19 12.93 14.92 -3.22
CA TYR A 19 11.59 15.28 -2.79
C TYR A 19 11.08 14.37 -1.66
N ALA A 20 11.23 13.06 -1.78
CA ALA A 20 10.81 12.12 -0.73
C ALA A 20 11.53 12.39 0.60
N ASP A 21 12.84 12.63 0.55
CA ASP A 21 13.65 12.97 1.73
C ASP A 21 13.16 14.27 2.38
N SER A 22 12.79 15.28 1.58
CA SER A 22 12.29 16.59 2.06
C SER A 22 10.97 16.50 2.84
N ILE A 23 10.12 15.51 2.52
CA ILE A 23 8.83 15.28 3.21
C ILE A 23 8.87 14.09 4.17
N HIS A 24 10.07 13.54 4.41
CA HIS A 24 10.29 12.33 5.23
C HIS A 24 9.46 11.11 4.77
N ALA A 25 9.24 10.98 3.47
CA ALA A 25 8.59 9.83 2.86
C ALA A 25 9.60 8.74 2.49
N ILE A 26 9.11 7.50 2.34
CA ILE A 26 9.89 6.44 1.72
C ILE A 26 9.97 6.64 0.21
N PHE A 27 11.15 6.37 -0.35
CA PHE A 27 11.33 6.23 -1.79
C PHE A 27 11.78 4.81 -2.11
N VAL A 28 11.04 4.13 -2.98
CA VAL A 28 11.38 2.80 -3.50
C VAL A 28 10.94 2.72 -4.96
N GLU A 29 11.89 2.44 -5.85
CA GLU A 29 11.57 2.11 -7.23
C GLU A 29 11.11 0.66 -7.33
N THR A 30 10.05 0.40 -8.10
CA THR A 30 9.44 -0.92 -8.20
C THR A 30 9.06 -1.24 -9.64
N SER A 31 9.07 -2.52 -10.00
CA SER A 31 8.45 -3.03 -11.22
C SER A 31 7.55 -4.20 -10.86
N ALA A 32 6.23 -4.02 -10.98
CA ALA A 32 5.29 -5.11 -10.82
C ALA A 32 5.45 -6.17 -11.93
N LYS A 33 5.83 -5.75 -13.15
CA LYS A 33 6.03 -6.64 -14.30
C LYS A 33 7.20 -7.61 -14.06
N ASN A 34 8.29 -7.09 -13.52
CA ASN A 34 9.54 -7.83 -13.35
C ASN A 34 9.75 -8.28 -11.88
N ALA A 35 8.74 -8.12 -11.02
CA ALA A 35 8.81 -8.39 -9.58
C ALA A 35 9.98 -7.69 -8.85
N ILE A 36 10.33 -6.47 -9.28
CA ILE A 36 11.43 -5.69 -8.69
C ILE A 36 10.93 -4.93 -7.46
N ASN A 37 11.62 -5.14 -6.33
CA ASN A 37 11.47 -4.43 -5.06
C ASN A 37 10.06 -4.48 -4.44
N ILE A 38 9.23 -5.45 -4.85
CA ILE A 38 7.86 -5.57 -4.34
C ILE A 38 7.88 -6.06 -2.88
N ASN A 39 8.62 -7.12 -2.59
CA ASN A 39 8.68 -7.70 -1.25
C ASN A 39 9.32 -6.74 -0.25
N GLU A 40 10.42 -6.10 -0.65
CA GLU A 40 11.16 -5.13 0.13
C GLU A 40 10.28 -3.93 0.48
N LEU A 41 9.49 -3.41 -0.49
CA LEU A 41 8.54 -2.34 -0.26
C LEU A 41 7.49 -2.71 0.81
N PHE A 42 6.90 -3.90 0.72
CA PHE A 42 5.91 -4.35 1.71
C PHE A 42 6.50 -4.48 3.11
N ILE A 43 7.71 -5.06 3.20
CA ILE A 43 8.39 -5.23 4.48
C ILE A 43 8.73 -3.85 5.08
N GLU A 44 9.29 -2.93 4.31
CA GLU A 44 9.65 -1.59 4.77
C GLU A 44 8.44 -0.79 5.25
N ILE A 45 7.32 -0.84 4.51
CA ILE A 45 6.07 -0.20 4.95
C ILE A 45 5.58 -0.85 6.24
N SER A 46 5.59 -2.19 6.33
CA SER A 46 5.08 -2.90 7.51
C SER A 46 5.82 -2.54 8.80
N ARG A 47 7.14 -2.30 8.72
CA ARG A 47 7.97 -1.87 9.86
C ARG A 47 7.68 -0.45 10.33
N ARG A 48 7.18 0.41 9.44
CA ARG A 48 6.88 1.82 9.73
C ARG A 48 5.46 2.04 10.21
N ILE A 49 4.56 1.08 9.98
CA ILE A 49 3.22 1.12 10.55
C ILE A 49 3.38 0.96 12.07
N PRO A 50 2.97 1.94 12.88
CA PRO A 50 3.03 1.82 14.33
C PRO A 50 2.22 0.59 14.77
N SER A 51 2.80 -0.25 15.62
CA SER A 51 2.06 -1.35 16.23
C SER A 51 0.86 -0.79 16.99
N THR A 52 -0.34 -1.25 16.66
CA THR A 52 -1.60 -0.87 17.35
C THR A 52 -1.59 -1.29 18.84
N ASP A 53 -0.61 -2.10 19.26
CA ASP A 53 -0.47 -2.69 20.59
C ASP A 53 0.20 -1.79 21.64
N ALA A 54 0.43 -0.49 21.36
CA ALA A 54 1.02 0.40 22.36
C ALA A 54 0.02 0.94 23.41
N ASN A 55 -1.31 0.76 23.26
CA ASN A 55 -2.25 1.14 24.33
C ASN A 55 -3.71 0.65 24.24
N LEU A 56 -4.07 -0.34 23.41
CA LEU A 56 -5.44 -0.88 23.40
C LEU A 56 -5.49 -2.25 24.08
N PRO A 57 -6.36 -2.46 25.10
CA PRO A 57 -6.54 -3.77 25.68
C PRO A 57 -7.00 -4.73 24.59
N SER A 58 -6.26 -5.83 24.48
CA SER A 58 -6.47 -6.98 23.61
C SER A 58 -7.96 -7.27 23.40
N GLY A 59 -8.47 -6.89 22.24
CA GLY A 59 -9.88 -6.99 21.87
C GLY A 59 -10.00 -7.37 20.40
N GLY A 60 -9.54 -8.57 20.07
CA GLY A 60 -9.56 -9.12 18.72
C GLY A 60 -10.94 -9.00 18.07
N LYS A 61 -11.04 -8.13 17.06
CA LYS A 61 -12.08 -8.22 16.03
C LYS A 61 -11.40 -8.17 14.68
N GLY A 62 -11.13 -9.37 14.15
CA GLY A 62 -10.76 -9.52 12.75
C GLY A 62 -11.79 -8.83 11.85
N PHE A 63 -11.31 -8.14 10.82
CA PHE A 63 -12.17 -7.52 9.81
C PHE A 63 -12.95 -8.63 9.07
N LYS A 64 -14.24 -8.77 9.38
CA LYS A 64 -15.12 -9.71 8.69
C LYS A 64 -15.45 -9.15 7.30
N LEU A 65 -14.64 -9.50 6.29
CA LEU A 65 -14.95 -9.30 4.86
C LEU A 65 -16.05 -10.28 4.41
N ARG A 66 -17.21 -10.26 5.06
CA ARG A 66 -18.39 -10.99 4.59
C ARG A 66 -19.24 -10.04 3.78
N ARG A 67 -19.24 -10.19 2.46
CA ARG A 67 -20.25 -9.60 1.58
C ARG A 67 -21.59 -10.20 2.03
N GLN A 68 -22.42 -9.43 2.72
CA GLN A 68 -23.80 -9.87 2.94
C GLN A 68 -24.48 -9.89 1.57
N PRO A 69 -25.05 -11.03 1.12
CA PRO A 69 -25.99 -10.99 0.01
C PRO A 69 -27.18 -10.16 0.50
N SER A 70 -27.39 -8.99 -0.09
CA SER A 70 -28.64 -8.26 0.09
C SER A 70 -29.77 -9.17 -0.39
N GLU A 71 -30.68 -9.54 0.50
CA GLU A 71 -31.88 -10.29 0.11
C GLU A 71 -32.67 -9.48 -0.93
N PRO A 72 -33.18 -10.12 -2.00
CA PRO A 72 -34.00 -9.42 -2.96
C PRO A 72 -35.35 -9.14 -2.33
N LYS A 73 -35.58 -7.90 -1.89
CA LYS A 73 -36.94 -7.44 -1.54
C LYS A 73 -37.77 -7.44 -2.81
N ARG A 74 -38.51 -8.52 -3.02
CA ARG A 74 -39.71 -8.55 -3.86
C ARG A 74 -40.78 -7.72 -3.16
N SER A 75 -41.33 -6.73 -3.85
CA SER A 75 -42.67 -6.22 -3.57
C SER A 75 -43.35 -5.86 -4.88
N CYS A 76 -44.46 -6.56 -5.14
CA CYS A 76 -45.60 -6.23 -6.01
C CYS A 76 -45.96 -4.73 -5.92
N CYS A 77 -46.50 -4.03 -6.93
CA CYS A 77 -47.31 -4.39 -8.10
C CYS A 77 -46.87 -3.61 -9.34
#